data_AF-A0A7X0X428-F1
#
_entry.id   AF-A0A7X0X428-F1
#
_cell.length_a   1.000
_cell.length_b   1.000
_cell.length_c   1.000
_cell.angle_alpha   90.00
_cell.angle_beta   90.00
_cell.angle_gamma   90.00
#
_symmetry.space_group_name_H-M   'P 1'
#
loop_
_entity.id
_entity.type
_entity.pdbx_description
1 polymer ?
#
loop_
_entity_poly.entity_id
_entity_poly.type
_entity_poly.pdbx_seq_one_letter_code
_entity_poly.pdbx_strand_id
1 'polypeptide(L)'
;MERNYYSLPKLTEKEEVLEVLKNGTYEEIMILPLSLGEFFPDWKFAQNTCLKLAEHEDPAIRANAILGLAYIARNKRILEKKLVKPVILRELKENTDYQWRIQDAIDDIATFLKWKIVNV
;
A
#
# COMPACT_ATOMS: atom_id res chain seq x y z
N MET A 1 -7.47 10.31 22.48
CA MET A 1 -7.72 9.21 21.53
C MET A 1 -6.98 7.99 22.07
N GLU A 2 -7.71 6.95 22.44
CA GLU A 2 -7.12 5.70 22.92
C GLU A 2 -6.55 4.92 21.72
N ARG A 3 -5.31 4.42 21.83
CA ARG A 3 -4.66 3.66 20.75
C ARG A 3 -4.87 2.18 21.01
N ASN A 4 -5.67 1.54 20.17
CA ASN A 4 -5.94 0.11 20.24
C ASN A 4 -5.08 -0.63 19.21
N TYR A 5 -4.45 -1.72 19.64
CA TYR A 5 -3.68 -2.59 18.75
C TYR A 5 -4.57 -3.73 18.24
N TYR A 6 -4.52 -3.95 16.93
CA TYR A 6 -5.14 -5.09 16.26
C TYR A 6 -4.11 -5.72 15.33
N SER A 7 -4.04 -7.05 15.32
CA SER A 7 -3.27 -7.77 14.31
C SER A 7 -3.94 -7.64 12.94
N LEU A 8 -3.14 -7.50 11.89
CA LEU A 8 -3.64 -7.49 10.52
C LEU A 8 -4.31 -8.83 10.18
N PRO A 9 -5.46 -8.84 9.49
CA PRO A 9 -6.05 -10.08 9.01
C PRO A 9 -5.12 -10.72 7.98
N LYS A 10 -4.96 -12.04 8.09
CA LYS A 10 -4.14 -12.82 7.17
C LYS A 10 -4.99 -13.27 5.98
N LEU A 11 -4.87 -12.55 4.88
CA LEU A 11 -5.51 -12.89 3.61
C LEU A 11 -4.52 -13.68 2.75
N THR A 12 -4.94 -14.84 2.22
CA THR A 12 -4.12 -15.67 1.32
C THR A 12 -4.79 -16.01 0.01
N GLU A 13 -6.12 -15.89 -0.07
CA GLU A 13 -6.89 -16.25 -1.26
C GLU A 13 -7.32 -15.01 -2.05
N LYS A 14 -7.30 -15.10 -3.39
CA LYS A 14 -7.63 -13.96 -4.26
C LYS A 14 -9.10 -13.60 -4.15
N GLU A 15 -9.96 -14.58 -3.97
CA GLU A 15 -11.41 -14.44 -3.86
C GLU A 15 -11.79 -13.58 -2.65
N GLU A 16 -11.13 -13.77 -1.50
CA GLU A 16 -11.32 -12.93 -0.30
C GLU A 16 -10.96 -11.48 -0.57
N VAL A 17 -9.84 -11.25 -1.26
CA VAL A 17 -9.38 -9.90 -1.62
C VAL A 17 -10.36 -9.23 -2.57
N LEU A 18 -10.86 -9.97 -3.56
CA LEU A 18 -11.83 -9.46 -4.52
C LEU A 18 -13.17 -9.13 -3.84
N GLU A 19 -13.58 -9.91 -2.84
CA GLU A 19 -14.79 -9.64 -2.07
C GLU A 19 -14.65 -8.36 -1.24
N VAL A 20 -13.52 -8.17 -0.53
CA VAL A 20 -13.26 -6.92 0.20
C VAL A 20 -13.21 -5.72 -0.74
N LEU A 21 -12.59 -5.84 -1.92
CA LEU A 21 -12.57 -4.76 -2.92
C LEU A 21 -13.95 -4.40 -3.47
N LYS A 22 -14.91 -5.32 -3.43
CA LYS A 22 -16.24 -5.13 -4.02
C LYS A 22 -17.25 -4.66 -2.98
N ASN A 23 -17.24 -5.28 -1.80
CA ASN A 23 -18.29 -5.16 -0.79
C ASN A 23 -17.72 -4.84 0.61
N GLY A 24 -16.40 -4.66 0.74
CA GLY A 24 -15.77 -4.41 2.02
C GLY A 24 -16.22 -3.09 2.64
N THR A 25 -16.25 -3.08 3.97
CA THR A 25 -16.38 -1.87 4.77
C THR A 25 -15.19 -0.94 4.56
N TYR A 26 -15.34 0.33 4.95
CA TYR A 26 -14.25 1.30 4.91
C TYR A 26 -13.03 0.80 5.68
N GLU A 27 -13.24 0.23 6.87
CA GLU A 27 -12.19 -0.31 7.72
C GLU A 27 -11.46 -1.48 7.05
N GLU A 28 -12.19 -2.40 6.41
CA GLU A 28 -11.60 -3.52 5.69
C GLU A 28 -10.78 -3.07 4.48
N ILE A 29 -11.29 -2.10 3.71
CA ILE A 29 -10.56 -1.53 2.57
C ILE A 29 -9.31 -0.77 3.06
N MET A 30 -9.40 -0.07 4.18
CA MET A 30 -8.28 0.66 4.79
C MET A 30 -7.13 -0.26 5.20
N ILE A 31 -7.42 -1.43 5.78
CA ILE A 31 -6.38 -2.37 6.23
C ILE A 31 -5.88 -3.30 5.12
N LEU A 32 -6.66 -3.47 4.04
CA LEU A 32 -6.37 -4.41 2.95
C LEU A 32 -4.96 -4.28 2.38
N PRO A 33 -4.43 -3.09 2.02
CA PRO A 33 -3.07 -2.98 1.47
C PRO A 33 -1.98 -3.51 2.41
N LEU A 34 -2.13 -3.28 3.72
CA LEU A 34 -1.16 -3.71 4.73
C LEU A 34 -1.18 -5.23 4.88
N SER A 35 -2.39 -5.81 4.98
CA SER A 35 -2.58 -7.27 5.00
C SER A 35 -1.99 -7.96 3.77
N LEU A 36 -2.17 -7.37 2.59
CA LEU A 36 -1.63 -7.90 1.35
C LEU A 36 -0.10 -7.84 1.32
N GLY A 37 0.49 -6.70 1.69
CA GLY A 37 1.94 -6.54 1.71
C GLY A 37 2.64 -7.38 2.78
N GLU A 38 1.96 -7.65 3.90
CA GLU A 38 2.46 -8.50 4.96
C GLU A 38 2.41 -9.98 4.56
N PHE A 39 1.23 -10.47 4.16
CA PHE A 39 0.97 -11.91 4.12
C PHE A 39 0.80 -12.51 2.73
N PHE A 40 0.33 -11.74 1.74
CA PHE A 40 -0.13 -12.35 0.49
C PHE A 40 1.04 -12.99 -0.29
N PRO A 41 0.88 -14.23 -0.79
CA PRO A 41 1.97 -14.95 -1.44
C PRO A 41 2.32 -14.38 -2.84
N ASP A 42 1.30 -14.02 -3.62
CA ASP A 42 1.47 -13.45 -4.95
C ASP A 42 1.78 -11.95 -4.85
N TRP A 43 3.06 -11.60 -4.80
CA TRP A 43 3.53 -10.22 -4.68
C TRP A 43 3.01 -9.32 -5.81
N LYS A 44 2.82 -9.87 -7.02
CA LYS A 44 2.40 -9.09 -8.18
C LYS A 44 0.91 -8.77 -8.10
N PHE A 45 0.10 -9.73 -7.66
CA PHE A 45 -1.29 -9.47 -7.32
C PHE A 45 -1.42 -8.44 -6.20
N ALA A 46 -0.67 -8.60 -5.10
CA ALA A 46 -0.67 -7.66 -3.99
C ALA A 46 -0.30 -6.23 -4.44
N GLN A 47 0.75 -6.08 -5.26
CA GLN A 47 1.15 -4.80 -5.83
C GLN A 47 0.04 -4.20 -6.68
N ASN A 48 -0.51 -4.97 -7.61
CA ASN A 48 -1.54 -4.47 -8.53
C ASN A 48 -2.81 -4.06 -7.78
N THR A 49 -3.16 -4.76 -6.71
CA THR A 49 -4.25 -4.37 -5.82
C THR A 49 -3.94 -3.07 -5.09
N CYS A 50 -2.72 -2.88 -4.56
CA CYS A 50 -2.32 -1.61 -3.97
C CYS A 50 -2.36 -0.48 -5.01
N LEU A 51 -1.88 -0.70 -6.24
CA LEU A 51 -1.97 0.31 -7.31
C LEU A 51 -3.42 0.67 -7.65
N LYS A 52 -4.34 -0.31 -7.64
CA LYS A 52 -5.77 -0.04 -7.81
C LYS A 52 -6.34 0.79 -6.66
N LEU A 53 -5.97 0.48 -5.41
CA LEU A 53 -6.40 1.24 -4.22
C LEU A 53 -5.79 2.64 -4.16
N ALA A 54 -4.64 2.87 -4.80
CA ALA A 54 -4.06 4.19 -4.95
C ALA A 54 -4.87 5.11 -5.89
N GLU A 55 -5.88 4.60 -6.60
CA GLU A 55 -6.84 5.40 -7.38
C GLU A 55 -8.17 5.64 -6.63
N HIS A 56 -8.26 5.27 -5.36
CA HIS A 56 -9.47 5.45 -4.55
C HIS A 56 -9.75 6.95 -4.29
N GLU A 57 -11.02 7.34 -4.17
CA GLU A 57 -11.41 8.74 -3.92
C GLU A 57 -10.94 9.25 -2.55
N ASP A 58 -10.91 8.37 -1.56
CA ASP A 58 -10.46 8.65 -0.19
C ASP A 58 -8.92 8.75 -0.08
N PRO A 59 -8.36 9.90 0.35
CA PRO A 59 -6.92 10.08 0.53
C PRO A 59 -6.27 9.15 1.56
N ALA A 60 -7.01 8.72 2.60
CA ALA A 60 -6.50 7.79 3.60
C ALA A 60 -6.29 6.39 3.01
N ILE A 61 -7.22 5.93 2.17
CA ILE A 61 -7.10 4.64 1.46
C ILE A 61 -5.92 4.69 0.50
N ARG A 62 -5.78 5.79 -0.27
CA ARG A 62 -4.62 5.96 -1.16
C ARG A 62 -3.29 5.94 -0.40
N ALA A 63 -3.20 6.64 0.74
CA ALA A 63 -1.99 6.63 1.56
C ALA A 63 -1.66 5.24 2.11
N ASN A 64 -2.67 4.48 2.53
CA ASN A 64 -2.49 3.09 2.96
C ASN A 64 -2.11 2.17 1.81
N ALA A 65 -2.56 2.45 0.59
CA ALA A 65 -2.10 1.73 -0.60
C ALA A 65 -0.58 1.88 -0.80
N ILE A 66 -0.04 3.09 -0.61
CA ILE A 66 1.41 3.33 -0.67
C ILE A 66 2.15 2.63 0.47
N LEU A 67 1.58 2.61 1.68
CA LEU A 67 2.11 1.83 2.79
C LEU A 67 2.13 0.32 2.49
N GLY A 68 1.09 -0.22 1.83
CA GLY A 68 1.05 -1.60 1.37
C GLY A 68 2.19 -1.93 0.40
N LEU A 69 2.50 -1.01 -0.54
CA LEU A 69 3.66 -1.16 -1.43
C LEU A 69 4.99 -1.20 -0.65
N ALA A 70 5.13 -0.41 0.42
CA ALA A 70 6.29 -0.47 1.29
C ALA A 70 6.42 -1.82 2.01
N TYR A 71 5.31 -2.41 2.45
CA TYR A 71 5.30 -3.75 3.05
C TYR A 71 5.74 -4.81 2.04
N ILE A 72 5.25 -4.75 0.79
CA ILE A 72 5.70 -5.64 -0.28
C ILE A 72 7.21 -5.46 -0.53
N ALA A 73 7.70 -4.21 -0.61
CA ALA A 73 9.13 -3.94 -0.77
C ALA A 73 9.97 -4.53 0.38
N ARG A 74 9.52 -4.38 1.62
CA ARG A 74 10.18 -4.91 2.83
C ARG A 74 10.20 -6.44 2.88
N ASN A 75 9.05 -7.07 2.64
CA ASN A 75 8.84 -8.50 2.89
C ASN A 75 9.16 -9.37 1.67
N LYS A 76 8.92 -8.85 0.46
CA LYS A 76 9.07 -9.60 -0.79
C LYS A 76 10.27 -9.13 -1.62
N ARG A 77 10.85 -7.96 -1.31
CA ARG A 77 12.04 -7.40 -1.98
C ARG A 77 11.87 -7.19 -3.49
N ILE A 78 10.63 -6.97 -3.93
CA ILE A 78 10.30 -6.82 -5.34
C ILE A 78 9.11 -5.88 -5.53
N LEU A 79 9.23 -5.00 -6.51
CA LEU A 79 8.16 -4.17 -7.07
C LEU A 79 8.51 -3.84 -8.53
N GLU A 80 7.50 -3.69 -9.38
CA GLU A 80 7.64 -3.22 -10.75
C GLU A 80 7.81 -1.70 -10.77
N LYS A 81 9.07 -1.25 -10.70
CA LYS A 81 9.45 0.17 -10.60
C LYS A 81 8.74 1.09 -11.58
N LYS A 82 8.57 0.65 -12.83
CA LYS A 82 7.93 1.46 -13.88
C LYS A 82 6.44 1.75 -13.60
N LEU A 83 5.77 0.85 -12.89
CA LEU A 83 4.36 1.02 -12.50
C LEU A 83 4.24 1.76 -11.17
N VAL A 84 5.08 1.42 -10.20
CA VAL A 84 4.97 1.96 -8.83
C VAL A 84 5.50 3.39 -8.72
N LYS A 85 6.64 3.71 -9.35
CA LYS A 85 7.31 5.01 -9.17
C LYS A 85 6.42 6.22 -9.54
N PRO A 86 5.66 6.20 -10.65
CA PRO A 86 4.76 7.32 -10.97
C PRO A 86 3.68 7.53 -9.91
N VAL A 87 3.11 6.45 -9.37
CA VAL A 87 2.01 6.51 -8.40
C VAL A 87 2.49 7.07 -7.05
N ILE A 88 3.61 6.58 -6.52
CA ILE A 88 4.12 7.09 -5.23
C ILE A 88 4.53 8.57 -5.32
N LEU A 89 5.05 9.02 -6.47
CA LEU A 89 5.42 10.43 -6.67
C LEU A 89 4.20 11.33 -6.83
N ARG A 90 3.13 10.84 -7.48
CA ARG A 90 1.84 11.54 -7.53
C ARG A 90 1.28 11.71 -6.12
N GLU A 91 1.18 10.62 -5.34
CA GLU A 91 0.63 10.70 -3.99
C GLU A 91 1.47 11.59 -3.07
N LEU A 92 2.80 11.58 -3.18
CA LEU A 92 3.67 12.47 -2.40
C LEU A 92 3.37 13.96 -2.64
N LYS A 93 2.96 14.29 -3.87
CA LYS A 93 2.64 15.65 -4.29
C LYS A 93 1.20 16.05 -3.97
N GLU A 94 0.24 15.15 -4.20
CA GLU A 94 -1.20 15.48 -4.23
C GLU A 94 -1.91 15.17 -2.91
N ASN A 95 -1.42 14.20 -2.13
CA ASN A 95 -2.08 13.77 -0.91
C ASN A 95 -1.48 14.45 0.32
N THR A 96 -1.88 15.70 0.53
CA THR A 96 -1.34 16.56 1.60
C THR A 96 -1.74 16.11 3.01
N ASP A 97 -2.89 15.47 3.15
CA ASP A 97 -3.44 15.08 4.47
C ASP A 97 -2.65 13.95 5.13
N TYR A 98 -2.06 13.06 4.32
CA TYR A 98 -1.30 11.89 4.76
C TYR A 98 0.13 11.88 4.22
N GLN A 99 0.66 13.05 3.87
CA GLN A 99 1.98 13.18 3.26
C GLN A 99 3.10 12.51 4.08
N TRP A 100 3.04 12.60 5.41
CA TRP A 100 4.00 11.96 6.32
C TRP A 100 4.06 10.45 6.14
N ARG A 101 2.90 9.78 6.02
CA ARG A 101 2.82 8.32 5.82
C ARG A 101 3.36 7.92 4.47
N ILE A 102 3.07 8.73 3.46
CA ILE A 102 3.54 8.50 2.09
C ILE A 102 5.06 8.65 2.01
N GLN A 103 5.62 9.67 2.65
CA GLN A 103 7.07 9.87 2.74
C GLN A 103 7.75 8.68 3.43
N ASP A 104 7.25 8.25 4.60
CA ASP A 104 7.78 7.08 5.32
C ASP A 104 7.76 5.81 4.45
N ALA A 105 6.65 5.58 3.74
CA ALA A 105 6.52 4.43 2.83
C ALA A 105 7.48 4.51 1.64
N ILE A 106 7.70 5.71 1.07
CA ILE A 106 8.66 5.93 -0.01
C ILE A 106 10.09 5.66 0.47
N ASP A 107 10.44 6.11 1.67
CA ASP A 107 11.75 5.90 2.27
C ASP A 107 12.01 4.40 2.54
N ASP A 108 11.00 3.66 2.98
CA ASP A 108 11.04 2.20 3.10
C ASP A 108 11.27 1.51 1.75
N ILE A 109 10.51 1.90 0.72
CA ILE A 109 10.67 1.36 -0.64
C ILE A 109 12.10 1.65 -1.15
N ALA A 110 12.57 2.88 -0.98
CA ALA A 110 13.92 3.29 -1.37
C ALA A 110 14.98 2.48 -0.64
N THR A 111 14.81 2.27 0.66
CA THR A 111 15.73 1.51 1.50
C THR A 111 15.80 0.04 1.08
N PHE A 112 14.65 -0.63 0.97
CA PHE A 112 14.61 -2.07 0.77
C PHE A 112 14.84 -2.50 -0.68
N LEU A 113 14.53 -1.65 -1.66
CA LEU A 113 14.77 -1.93 -3.08
C LEU A 113 15.97 -1.16 -3.66
N LYS A 114 16.64 -0.34 -2.86
CA LYS A 114 17.75 0.54 -3.28
C LYS A 114 17.37 1.46 -4.43
N TRP A 115 16.10 1.90 -4.46
CA TRP A 115 15.64 2.80 -5.50
C TRP A 115 16.12 4.22 -5.22
N LYS A 116 16.75 4.84 -6.22
CA LYS A 116 16.93 6.29 -6.25
C LYS A 116 15.61 6.95 -6.63
N ILE A 117 14.90 7.44 -5.61
CA ILE A 117 13.72 8.28 -5.72
C ILE A 117 14.19 9.67 -5.33
N VAL A 118 14.25 10.59 -6.29
CA VAL A 118 14.65 11.97 -6.02
C VAL A 118 13.37 12.68 -5.59
N ASN A 119 13.33 13.19 -4.36
CA ASN A 119 12.24 14.05 -3.91
C ASN A 119 12.19 15.25 -4.85
N VAL A 120 11.03 15.48 -5.48
CA VAL A 120 10.79 16.62 -6.37
C VAL A 120 10.42 17.82 -5.52
#